data_AF-A0A920Q7I9-F1
#
_entry.id   AF-A0A920Q7I9-F1
#
_cell.length_a   1.000
_cell.length_b   1.000
_cell.length_c   1.000
_cell.angle_alpha   90.00
_cell.angle_beta   90.00
_cell.angle_gamma   90.00
#
_symmetry.space_group_name_H-M   'P 1'
#
loop_
_entity.id
_entity.type
_entity.pdbx_description
1 polymer ?
#
loop_
_entity_poly.entity_id
_entity_poly.type
_entity_poly.pdbx_seq_one_letter_code
_entity_poly.pdbx_strand_id
1 'polypeptide(L)'
;MAAAGLGEDLLLANELVDPRAAQRLAAVAARARVTVAVDSVETIAVAAAAGLDEVLVDVDVGMPRCGCDPADAARLADEVRSAGLTVRGTMGYEGHLQHVVDADERRLGRPGPWPSWPLPLRRWAVT
;
A
#
# COMPACT_ATOMS: atom_id res chain seq x y z
N MET A 1 15.83 0.07 10.63
CA MET A 1 16.19 -1.01 9.68
C MET A 1 17.35 -0.57 8.80
N ALA A 2 17.16 0.33 7.82
CA ALA A 2 18.24 0.81 6.95
C ALA A 2 19.50 1.31 7.69
N ALA A 3 19.36 2.21 8.68
CA ALA A 3 20.51 2.72 9.43
C ALA A 3 21.26 1.65 10.26
N ALA A 4 20.60 0.54 10.58
CA ALA A 4 21.19 -0.59 11.30
C ALA A 4 21.73 -1.68 10.35
N GLY A 5 21.69 -1.45 9.02
CA GLY A 5 22.09 -2.44 8.02
C GLY A 5 21.14 -3.64 7.91
N LEU A 6 19.90 -3.51 8.39
CA LEU A 6 18.90 -4.58 8.35
C LEU A 6 18.02 -4.44 7.10
N GLY A 7 18.43 -5.12 6.03
CA GLY A 7 17.73 -5.15 4.74
C GLY A 7 18.17 -4.03 3.80
N GLU A 8 18.34 -4.39 2.53
CA GLU A 8 18.69 -3.46 1.44
C GLU A 8 17.48 -3.09 0.58
N ASP A 9 16.37 -3.83 0.72
CA ASP A 9 15.11 -3.62 0.02
C ASP A 9 13.98 -3.57 1.06
N LEU A 10 13.38 -2.40 1.23
CA LEU A 10 12.39 -2.12 2.27
C LEU A 10 11.07 -1.69 1.63
N LEU A 11 10.02 -2.44 1.95
CA LEU A 11 8.64 -2.08 1.60
C LEU A 11 7.98 -1.37 2.78
N LEU A 12 7.55 -0.11 2.59
CA LEU A 12 6.51 0.48 3.42
C LEU A 12 5.17 -0.02 2.92
N ALA A 13 4.65 -1.09 3.54
CA ALA A 13 3.41 -1.76 3.18
C ALA A 13 2.15 -0.98 3.63
N ASN A 14 2.13 0.33 3.38
CA ASN A 14 1.02 1.23 3.62
C ASN A 14 1.18 2.50 2.78
N GLU A 15 0.09 3.23 2.57
CA GLU A 15 0.07 4.48 1.84
C GLU A 15 0.75 5.62 2.61
N LEU A 16 1.38 6.51 1.86
CA LEU A 16 1.90 7.78 2.35
C LEU A 16 1.01 8.93 1.93
N VAL A 17 0.47 9.64 2.92
CA VAL A 17 -0.34 10.84 2.69
C VAL A 17 0.25 12.10 3.33
N ASP A 18 1.20 11.95 4.26
CA ASP A 18 1.94 13.08 4.84
C ASP A 18 3.19 13.38 4.00
N PRO A 19 3.27 14.53 3.32
CA PRO A 19 4.44 14.91 2.54
C PRO A 19 5.73 14.96 3.36
N ARG A 20 5.66 15.33 4.64
CA ARG A 20 6.85 15.36 5.51
C ARG A 20 7.36 13.95 5.80
N ALA A 21 6.46 13.01 6.05
CA ALA A 21 6.82 11.60 6.21
C ALA A 21 7.42 11.03 4.93
N ALA A 22 6.84 11.36 3.77
CA ALA A 22 7.35 10.93 2.47
C ALA A 22 8.77 11.48 2.20
N GLN A 23 9.04 12.75 2.50
CA GLN A 23 10.38 13.34 2.39
C GLN A 23 11.42 12.65 3.29
N ARG A 24 11.05 12.33 4.54
CA ARG A 24 11.93 11.57 5.43
C ARG A 24 12.23 10.19 4.86
N LEU A 25 11.24 9.55 4.25
CA LEU A 25 11.42 8.24 3.64
C LEU A 25 12.30 8.31 2.39
N ALA A 26 12.15 9.34 1.55
CA ALA A 26 13.04 9.56 0.41
C ALA A 26 14.51 9.74 0.86
N ALA A 27 14.76 10.36 2.02
CA ALA A 27 16.12 10.42 2.58
C ALA A 27 16.67 9.04 2.99
N VAL A 28 15.81 8.08 3.33
CA VAL A 28 16.21 6.68 3.56
C VAL A 28 16.57 5.97 2.26
N ALA A 29 15.94 6.35 1.14
CA ALA A 29 16.21 5.78 -0.18
C ALA A 29 17.67 5.98 -0.65
N ALA A 30 18.40 6.93 -0.05
CA ALA A 30 19.83 7.11 -0.29
C ALA A 30 20.72 5.97 0.30
N ARG A 31 20.16 5.09 1.14
CA ARG A 31 20.89 4.04 1.85
C ARG A 31 20.34 2.63 1.64
N ALA A 32 19.11 2.52 1.17
CA ALA A 32 18.43 1.25 0.88
C ALA A 32 17.40 1.51 -0.22
N ARG A 33 17.07 0.49 -1.00
CA ARG A 33 15.94 0.54 -1.92
C ARG A 33 14.65 0.61 -1.11
N VAL A 34 13.78 1.56 -1.46
CA VAL A 34 12.51 1.77 -0.76
C VAL A 34 11.37 1.68 -1.76
N THR A 35 10.43 0.78 -1.49
CA THR A 35 9.15 0.67 -2.21
C THR A 35 8.01 1.12 -1.29
N VAL A 36 7.01 1.82 -1.82
CA VAL A 36 5.81 2.25 -1.06
C VAL A 36 4.51 1.78 -1.70
N ALA A 37 3.45 1.66 -0.92
CA ALA A 37 2.13 1.36 -1.45
C ALA A 37 1.41 2.63 -1.94
N VAL A 38 0.69 2.54 -3.05
CA VAL A 38 -0.20 3.59 -3.56
C VAL A 38 -1.55 2.98 -3.94
N ASP A 39 -2.63 3.68 -3.65
CA ASP A 39 -4.01 3.25 -3.88
C ASP A 39 -4.86 4.32 -4.60
N SER A 40 -4.31 5.52 -4.82
CA SER A 40 -5.06 6.67 -5.32
C SER A 40 -4.13 7.69 -5.99
N VAL A 41 -4.70 8.61 -6.77
CA VAL A 41 -3.93 9.67 -7.44
C VAL A 41 -3.23 10.57 -6.42
N GLU A 42 -3.82 10.78 -5.24
CA GLU A 42 -3.23 11.55 -4.15
C GLU A 42 -1.98 10.88 -3.57
N THR A 43 -2.01 9.56 -3.35
CA THR A 43 -0.86 8.83 -2.79
C THR A 43 0.27 8.70 -3.83
N ILE A 44 -0.07 8.58 -5.12
CA ILE A 44 0.87 8.70 -6.24
C ILE A 44 1.55 10.08 -6.24
N ALA A 45 0.75 11.16 -6.14
CA ALA A 45 1.28 12.53 -6.14
C ALA A 45 2.22 12.79 -4.96
N VAL A 46 1.90 12.28 -3.77
CA VAL A 46 2.78 12.38 -2.59
C VAL A 46 4.10 11.65 -2.81
N ALA A 47 4.07 10.43 -3.37
CA ALA A 47 5.28 9.67 -3.65
C ALA A 47 6.17 10.38 -4.69
N ALA A 48 5.58 10.83 -5.79
CA ALA A 48 6.30 11.56 -6.84
C ALA A 48 6.90 12.87 -6.32
N ALA A 49 6.13 13.68 -5.57
CA ALA A 49 6.60 14.94 -5.02
C ALA A 49 7.72 14.76 -3.98
N ALA A 50 7.77 13.61 -3.30
CA ALA A 50 8.85 13.29 -2.36
C ALA A 50 10.13 12.79 -3.04
N GLY A 51 10.09 12.47 -4.34
CA GLY A 51 11.23 11.89 -5.07
C GLY A 51 11.47 10.41 -4.74
N LEU A 52 10.43 9.67 -4.36
CA LEU A 52 10.48 8.21 -4.35
C LEU A 52 10.46 7.69 -5.79
N ASP A 53 11.02 6.49 -6.02
CA ASP A 53 11.10 5.89 -7.36
C ASP A 53 10.09 4.75 -7.53
N GLU A 54 9.98 3.87 -6.53
CA GLU A 54 9.32 2.58 -6.69
C GLU A 54 8.06 2.44 -5.85
N VAL A 55 6.99 1.91 -6.47
CA VAL A 55 5.71 1.70 -5.79
C VAL A 55 5.09 0.34 -6.12
N LEU A 56 4.23 -0.13 -5.20
CA LEU A 56 3.24 -1.18 -5.45
C LEU A 56 1.85 -0.56 -5.46
N VAL A 57 0.99 -0.99 -6.38
CA VAL A 57 -0.44 -0.63 -6.34
C VAL A 57 -1.13 -1.51 -5.30
N ASP A 58 -1.66 -0.93 -4.22
CA ASP A 58 -2.45 -1.67 -3.22
C ASP A 58 -3.87 -1.88 -3.72
N VAL A 59 -4.37 -3.10 -3.56
CA VAL A 59 -5.66 -3.55 -4.09
C VAL A 59 -6.48 -4.13 -2.94
N ASP A 60 -7.73 -3.68 -2.82
CA ASP A 60 -8.68 -4.27 -1.91
C ASP A 60 -9.05 -5.69 -2.39
N VAL A 61 -8.57 -6.68 -1.64
CA VAL A 61 -8.78 -8.12 -1.88
C VAL A 61 -9.85 -8.70 -0.95
N GLY A 62 -10.81 -7.86 -0.53
CA GLY A 62 -11.95 -8.27 0.28
C GLY A 62 -11.93 -7.72 1.71
N MET A 63 -11.01 -6.81 2.03
CA MET A 63 -10.90 -6.10 3.31
C MET A 63 -10.90 -4.57 3.07
N PRO A 64 -12.06 -3.89 3.22
CA PRO A 64 -12.22 -2.48 2.86
C PRO A 64 -11.59 -1.54 3.90
N ARG A 65 -10.26 -1.58 3.97
CA ARG A 65 -9.38 -0.73 4.78
C ARG A 65 -8.65 0.27 3.86
N CYS A 66 -7.64 -0.22 3.15
CA CYS A 66 -6.89 0.48 2.11
C CYS A 66 -6.97 -0.33 0.81
N GLY A 67 -6.35 0.19 -0.25
CA GLY A 67 -6.33 -0.43 -1.56
C GLY A 67 -7.44 0.10 -2.48
N CYS A 68 -7.13 0.14 -3.76
CA CYS A 68 -8.08 0.49 -4.82
C CYS A 68 -8.98 -0.71 -5.15
N ASP A 69 -10.08 -0.45 -5.86
CA ASP A 69 -10.84 -1.52 -6.48
C ASP A 69 -9.95 -2.28 -7.48
N PRO A 70 -9.98 -3.63 -7.53
CA PRO A 70 -9.21 -4.40 -8.49
C PRO A 70 -9.38 -3.95 -9.95
N ALA A 71 -10.55 -3.43 -10.33
CA ALA A 71 -10.81 -2.91 -11.67
C ALA A 71 -10.05 -1.60 -11.98
N ASP A 72 -9.67 -0.84 -10.95
CA ASP A 72 -8.92 0.41 -11.06
C ASP A 72 -7.40 0.23 -11.08
N ALA A 73 -6.89 -0.95 -10.65
CA ALA A 73 -5.47 -1.18 -10.45
C ALA A 73 -4.63 -0.93 -11.71
N ALA A 74 -5.12 -1.35 -12.89
CA ALA A 74 -4.43 -1.12 -14.15
C ALA A 74 -4.33 0.37 -14.49
N ARG A 75 -5.43 1.11 -14.32
CA ARG A 75 -5.47 2.56 -14.55
C ARG A 75 -4.51 3.29 -13.60
N LEU A 76 -4.51 2.93 -12.32
CA LEU A 76 -3.59 3.53 -11.34
C LEU A 76 -2.13 3.19 -11.65
N ALA A 77 -1.82 1.98 -12.14
CA ALA A 77 -0.47 1.66 -12.58
C ALA A 77 0.00 2.54 -13.75
N ASP A 78 -0.90 2.92 -14.66
CA ASP A 78 -0.58 3.85 -15.75
C ASP A 78 -0.39 5.30 -15.26
N GLU A 79 -1.18 5.73 -14.27
CA GLU A 79 -0.98 7.03 -13.59
C GLU A 79 0.38 7.09 -12.87
N VAL A 80 0.78 6.00 -12.19
CA VAL A 80 2.10 5.89 -11.57
C VAL A 80 3.21 6.09 -12.60
N ARG A 81 3.14 5.38 -13.73
CA ARG A 81 4.14 5.51 -14.82
C ARG A 81 4.16 6.92 -15.39
N SER A 82 2.99 7.53 -15.57
CA SER A 82 2.84 8.89 -16.08
C SER A 82 3.41 9.93 -15.12
N ALA A 83 3.40 9.66 -13.81
CA ALA A 83 4.04 10.47 -12.78
C ALA A 83 5.57 10.28 -12.69
N GLY A 84 6.16 9.43 -13.54
CA GLY A 84 7.61 9.16 -13.58
C GLY A 84 8.08 8.17 -12.52
N LEU A 85 7.18 7.40 -11.92
CA LEU A 85 7.48 6.36 -10.94
C LEU A 85 7.52 4.96 -11.59
N THR A 86 8.21 4.03 -10.93
CA THR A 86 8.33 2.63 -11.33
C THR A 86 7.30 1.76 -10.60
N VAL A 87 6.37 1.16 -11.36
CA VAL A 87 5.45 0.13 -10.84
C VAL A 87 6.19 -1.19 -10.67
N ARG A 88 6.32 -1.66 -9.43
CA ARG A 88 6.96 -2.93 -9.09
C ARG A 88 6.02 -4.14 -9.12
N GLY A 89 4.72 -3.88 -9.12
CA GLY A 89 3.67 -4.88 -9.06
C GLY A 89 2.48 -4.37 -8.26
N THR A 90 1.73 -5.30 -7.68
CA THR A 90 0.59 -5.04 -6.82
C THR A 90 0.82 -5.63 -5.43
N MET A 91 0.13 -5.07 -4.44
CA MET A 91 -0.04 -5.71 -3.13
C MET A 91 -1.52 -5.77 -2.77
N GLY A 92 -1.85 -6.61 -1.81
CA GLY A 92 -3.19 -6.74 -1.25
C GLY A 92 -3.09 -7.59 0.01
N TYR A 93 -3.79 -7.21 1.08
CA TYR A 93 -3.69 -7.86 2.37
C TYR A 93 -5.03 -8.35 2.90
N GLU A 94 -5.20 -9.67 2.92
CA GLU A 94 -6.38 -10.35 3.46
C GLU A 94 -6.27 -10.52 4.98
N GLY A 95 -6.19 -9.41 5.71
CA GLY A 95 -6.05 -9.41 7.16
C GLY A 95 -7.16 -10.18 7.89
N HIS A 96 -8.38 -10.18 7.35
CA HIS A 96 -9.52 -10.94 7.89
C HIS A 96 -9.34 -12.46 7.87
N LEU A 97 -8.47 -12.98 7.00
CA LEU A 97 -8.26 -14.42 6.88
C LEU A 97 -7.17 -14.95 7.82
N GLN A 98 -6.36 -14.08 8.42
CA GLN A 98 -5.20 -14.47 9.23
C GLN A 98 -5.56 -15.30 10.47
N HIS A 99 -6.77 -15.10 11.01
CA HIS A 99 -7.25 -15.80 12.20
C HIS A 99 -8.28 -16.91 11.90
N VAL A 100 -8.62 -17.13 10.63
CA VAL A 100 -9.51 -18.23 10.23
C VAL A 100 -8.72 -19.53 10.29
N VAL A 101 -8.96 -20.37 11.29
CA VAL A 101 -8.19 -21.61 11.53
C VAL A 101 -8.50 -22.67 10.48
N ASP A 102 -9.77 -22.82 10.10
CA ASP A 102 -10.20 -23.79 9.09
C ASP A 102 -9.65 -23.44 7.71
N ALA A 103 -9.01 -24.42 7.05
CA ALA A 103 -8.32 -24.19 5.80
C ALA A 103 -9.28 -24.02 4.60
N ASP A 104 -10.43 -24.68 4.62
CA ASP A 104 -11.42 -24.59 3.56
C ASP A 104 -12.20 -23.27 3.68
N GLU A 105 -12.53 -22.85 4.90
CA GLU A 105 -13.12 -21.54 5.17
C GLU A 105 -12.17 -20.40 4.76
N ARG A 106 -10.88 -20.52 5.08
CA ARG A 106 -9.86 -19.54 4.69
C ARG A 106 -9.69 -19.47 3.18
N ARG A 107 -9.65 -20.62 2.50
CA ARG A 107 -9.53 -20.71 1.03
C ARG A 107 -10.72 -20.07 0.32
N LEU A 108 -11.92 -20.18 0.89
CA LEU A 108 -13.13 -19.58 0.33
C LEU A 108 -13.06 -18.04 0.36
N GLY A 109 -12.24 -17.44 1.23
CA GLY A 109 -11.95 -16.01 1.23
C GLY A 109 -13.19 -15.15 1.45
N ARG A 110 -14.15 -15.63 2.27
CA ARG A 110 -15.41 -14.90 2.45
C ARG A 110 -15.11 -13.54 3.08
N PRO A 111 -15.58 -12.43 2.47
CA PRO A 111 -15.43 -11.12 3.08
C PRO A 111 -16.04 -11.17 4.48
N GLY A 112 -15.24 -10.75 5.47
CA GLY A 112 -15.67 -10.77 6.86
C GLY A 112 -16.91 -9.88 7.07
N PRO A 113 -17.68 -10.08 8.15
CA PRO A 113 -18.70 -9.12 8.56
C PRO A 113 -18.01 -7.83 8.99
N TRP A 114 -17.75 -6.93 8.04
CA TRP A 114 -17.14 -5.64 8.31
C TRP A 114 -18.10 -4.81 9.16
N PRO A 115 -17.66 -4.25 10.31
CA PRO A 115 -18.44 -3.25 10.99
C PRO A 115 -18.74 -2.11 9.99
N SER A 116 -19.91 -1.47 10.09
CA SER A 116 -20.24 -0.30 9.28
C SER A 116 -19.39 0.89 9.73
N TRP A 117 -18.09 0.85 9.46
CA TRP A 117 -17.19 1.97 9.71
C TRP A 117 -17.59 3.11 8.77
N PRO A 118 -17.78 4.33 9.30
CA PRO A 118 -17.89 5.52 8.48
C PRO A 118 -16.76 5.55 7.44
N LEU A 119 -17.07 5.93 6.19
CA LEU A 119 -16.09 6.07 5.11
C LEU A 119 -14.74 6.71 5.54
N PRO A 120 -14.70 7.78 6.36
CA PRO A 120 -13.44 8.36 6.80
C PRO A 120 -12.59 7.44 7.69
N LEU A 121 -13.16 6.46 8.40
CA LEU A 121 -12.41 5.56 9.29
C LEU A 121 -11.88 4.30 8.59
N ARG A 122 -12.37 3.99 7.38
CA ARG A 122 -11.91 2.83 6.60
C ARG A 122 -10.41 2.93 6.29
N ARG A 123 -9.94 4.12 5.95
CA ARG A 123 -8.54 4.41 5.57
C ARG A 123 -7.53 4.41 6.74
N TRP A 124 -7.97 4.36 8.00
CA TRP A 124 -7.11 4.64 9.17
C TRP A 124 -7.15 3.59 10.27
N ALA A 125 -7.67 2.40 10.01
CA ALA A 125 -7.70 1.33 11.01
C ALA A 125 -6.32 0.66 11.17
N VAL A 126 -5.33 1.42 11.63
CA VAL A 126 -4.11 0.94 12.31
C VAL A 126 -3.76 2.00 13.37
N THR A 127 -4.34 1.86 14.56
CA THR A 127 -3.83 2.44 15.80
C THR A 127 -3.54 1.32 16.77
#